data_AF-E5AAT4-F1
#
_entry.id   AF-E5AAT4-F1
#
_cell.length_a   1.000
_cell.length_b   1.000
_cell.length_c   1.000
_cell.angle_alpha   90.00
_cell.angle_beta   90.00
_cell.angle_gamma   90.00
#
_symmetry.space_group_name_H-M   'P 1'
#
loop_
_entity.id
_entity.type
_entity.pdbx_description
1 polymer ?
#
loop_
_entity_poly.entity_id
_entity_poly.type
_entity_poly.pdbx_seq_one_letter_code
_entity_poly.pdbx_strand_id
1 'polypeptide(L)'
;MYSDNDSSESTDRPLKIHPTRDSRSTFRASTSRYGICENQRIVSIEHITMATMTVTETHKRRKLPKDLKLPPENERYMRACADIASALIQDYEAQADGSKAKKDLNLNRLRGEVSKKHYLKSQPPLTAIIAAVPEHYKKYILPKLIAKPIRTSSGIAVVAVMCKPHRCPHIAYTGNICVYCPGGPDSDFEYSTQSYTGYEPTSMRAIRARYDPYEQARGRVDQIKSLGHSVDKVEYIIMGGTFMSLPESYRDEFISQLHNALSGYQTKDVDEAVAAGEMSNIKCVGITIETRPDYCLDQHLSSMLRYGCTRLEIGVQSLYEDVARDTNRGHTVAAVAKTFCLSKDAGFKVVSHMMPDLPNVGMERDLDQFVEYFSNPDFRTDGLKIYPTLVIRGTGLYELWRTGRYKNYTPNALIDIVARILALVPPWTRIYRVQRDIPMPLVTSGVENGNLRELALARMKDFGTSCRDVRTREVGINEVKHKIRPDQVELVRRDYTANGGWETFLAYEDPKQDILIALLRLRQCSKEHTFRPELTGQPTSLVRELHVYGSAVPVHARDPKKFQHQGYGTLLMEEAERIAREEHGSSKISVISGVGVRSYYAKLGYWLDGPYMSKTLEPLWEREW
;
A
#
# COMPACT_ATOMS: atom_id res chain seq x y z
N MET A 1 -24.91 -65.83 34.53
CA MET A 1 -24.82 -64.64 33.65
C MET A 1 -23.33 -64.40 33.45
N TYR A 2 -22.65 -65.16 32.57
CA TYR A 2 -22.64 -65.02 31.09
C TYR A 2 -22.33 -63.57 30.70
N SER A 3 -21.27 -63.24 29.97
CA SER A 3 -20.18 -63.97 29.25
C SER A 3 -19.33 -62.84 28.65
N ASP A 4 -18.03 -62.65 28.88
CA ASP A 4 -16.84 -63.47 28.62
C ASP A 4 -16.67 -63.98 27.17
N ASN A 5 -15.41 -63.85 26.72
CA ASN A 5 -14.70 -64.59 25.67
C ASN A 5 -14.87 -64.11 24.22
N ASP A 6 -13.85 -64.06 23.36
CA ASP A 6 -12.50 -64.68 23.30
C ASP A 6 -11.61 -63.77 22.40
N SER A 7 -10.34 -63.45 22.69
CA SER A 7 -9.11 -64.27 22.52
C SER A 7 -8.92 -64.73 21.06
N SER A 8 -7.74 -64.82 20.44
CA SER A 8 -6.32 -64.61 20.76
C SER A 8 -5.52 -64.86 19.44
N GLU A 9 -4.27 -64.38 19.37
CA GLU A 9 -3.05 -65.08 18.88
C GLU A 9 -3.06 -65.93 17.57
N SER A 10 -2.01 -66.10 16.77
CA SER A 10 -0.59 -65.73 16.76
C SER A 10 0.06 -66.36 15.50
N THR A 11 1.35 -66.07 15.29
CA THR A 11 2.38 -66.78 14.48
C THR A 11 2.40 -66.57 12.95
N ASP A 12 3.52 -66.68 12.22
CA ASP A 12 4.95 -66.37 12.40
C ASP A 12 5.56 -66.65 11.00
N ARG A 13 6.22 -65.63 10.40
CA ARG A 13 7.47 -65.78 9.61
C ARG A 13 7.50 -66.47 8.21
N PRO A 14 8.65 -66.42 7.46
CA PRO A 14 8.79 -65.59 6.27
C PRO A 14 9.21 -66.36 4.99
N LEU A 15 9.29 -65.70 3.82
CA LEU A 15 10.04 -66.23 2.67
C LEU A 15 10.73 -65.11 1.87
N LYS A 16 12.05 -65.05 2.00
CA LYS A 16 12.99 -64.54 0.98
C LYS A 16 13.33 -65.69 0.04
N ILE A 17 13.54 -65.42 -1.25
CA ILE A 17 14.69 -65.87 -2.07
C ILE A 17 14.67 -65.07 -3.40
N HIS A 18 15.86 -64.61 -3.82
CA HIS A 18 16.19 -63.79 -5.00
C HIS A 18 16.31 -64.62 -6.32
N PRO A 19 17.10 -64.21 -7.35
CA PRO A 19 16.67 -63.44 -8.53
C PRO A 19 16.97 -64.18 -9.85
N THR A 20 16.49 -63.71 -11.01
CA THR A 20 17.12 -64.07 -12.30
C THR A 20 17.12 -62.93 -13.30
N ARG A 21 18.12 -63.00 -14.18
CA ARG A 21 18.75 -61.96 -15.00
C ARG A 21 18.62 -62.33 -16.47
N ASP A 22 18.73 -61.31 -17.33
CA ASP A 22 19.25 -61.30 -18.71
C ASP A 22 18.44 -61.84 -19.91
N SER A 23 18.21 -60.95 -20.88
CA SER A 23 18.80 -60.98 -22.25
C SER A 23 18.25 -59.76 -23.04
N ARG A 24 19.02 -58.71 -23.35
CA ARG A 24 19.96 -58.48 -24.48
C ARG A 24 19.44 -58.80 -25.90
N SER A 25 19.24 -57.74 -26.70
CA SER A 25 19.79 -57.56 -28.06
C SER A 25 19.65 -56.05 -28.43
N THR A 26 20.71 -55.25 -28.49
CA THR A 26 21.68 -54.99 -29.58
C THR A 26 21.07 -54.73 -30.96
N PHE A 27 21.13 -53.47 -31.43
CA PHE A 27 21.64 -53.14 -32.76
C PHE A 27 22.31 -51.77 -32.75
N ARG A 28 23.46 -51.68 -33.43
CA ARG A 28 24.43 -50.58 -33.43
C ARG A 28 24.64 -50.11 -34.87
N ALA A 29 24.98 -48.83 -34.99
CA ALA A 29 25.77 -48.19 -36.05
C ALA A 29 25.06 -47.79 -37.37
N SER A 30 25.17 -46.50 -37.73
CA SER A 30 26.13 -46.06 -38.74
C SER A 30 26.24 -44.53 -38.82
N THR A 31 27.50 -44.09 -38.89
CA THR A 31 28.00 -42.75 -39.20
C THR A 31 27.66 -42.26 -40.62
N SER A 32 27.42 -40.96 -40.78
CA SER A 32 27.64 -40.26 -42.06
C SER A 32 27.94 -38.78 -41.80
N ARG A 33 29.16 -38.37 -42.16
CA ARG A 33 29.56 -36.97 -42.36
C ARG A 33 29.08 -36.53 -43.74
N TYR A 34 28.38 -35.40 -43.82
CA TYR A 34 28.45 -34.51 -44.97
C TYR A 34 28.31 -33.07 -44.46
N GLY A 35 29.36 -32.28 -44.67
CA GLY A 35 29.29 -30.83 -44.53
C GLY A 35 28.91 -30.24 -45.88
N ILE A 36 27.91 -29.37 -45.89
CA ILE A 36 27.74 -28.33 -46.92
C ILE A 36 27.27 -27.07 -46.19
N CYS A 37 28.00 -26.00 -46.46
CA CYS A 37 27.79 -24.63 -46.04
C CYS A 37 26.56 -24.06 -46.78
N GLU A 38 25.65 -23.35 -46.12
CA GLU A 38 25.12 -22.08 -46.64
C GLU A 38 24.24 -21.32 -45.63
N ASN A 39 24.55 -20.02 -45.55
CA ASN A 39 23.85 -18.91 -44.92
C ASN A 39 22.33 -19.07 -44.71
N GLN A 40 21.87 -18.87 -43.47
CA GLN A 40 20.63 -18.14 -43.22
C GLN A 40 20.64 -17.45 -41.84
N ARG A 41 20.21 -16.18 -41.87
CA ARG A 41 20.34 -15.15 -40.83
C ARG A 41 19.61 -15.53 -39.54
N ILE A 42 20.34 -15.54 -38.43
CA ILE A 42 19.78 -15.43 -37.09
C ILE A 42 19.47 -13.95 -36.83
N VAL A 43 18.19 -13.60 -36.78
CA VAL A 43 17.72 -12.34 -36.20
C VAL A 43 17.47 -12.60 -34.72
N SER A 44 18.46 -12.29 -33.89
CA SER A 44 18.31 -12.26 -32.43
C SER A 44 17.52 -11.01 -32.03
N ILE A 45 16.27 -11.20 -31.62
CA ILE A 45 15.45 -10.19 -30.95
C ILE A 45 15.87 -10.18 -29.47
N GLU A 46 16.87 -9.37 -29.13
CA GLU A 46 17.13 -8.96 -27.75
C GLU A 46 16.19 -7.83 -27.39
N HIS A 47 15.17 -8.04 -26.54
CA HIS A 47 14.38 -6.94 -25.99
C HIS A 47 14.11 -7.06 -24.46
N ILE A 48 14.73 -6.10 -23.76
CA ILE A 48 14.19 -5.20 -22.74
C ILE A 48 13.91 -5.78 -21.34
N THR A 49 14.95 -5.73 -20.50
CA THR A 49 14.88 -5.67 -19.04
C THR A 49 14.77 -4.20 -18.59
N MET A 50 13.61 -3.75 -18.11
CA MET A 50 13.48 -2.46 -17.40
C MET A 50 13.44 -2.66 -15.89
N ALA A 51 14.61 -2.91 -15.30
CA ALA A 51 14.87 -2.63 -13.90
C ALA A 51 15.38 -1.19 -13.78
N THR A 52 14.67 -0.32 -13.06
CA THR A 52 15.19 1.00 -12.67
C THR A 52 16.21 0.86 -11.54
N MET A 53 17.31 0.16 -11.80
CA MET A 53 18.59 0.65 -11.33
C MET A 53 18.88 1.91 -12.14
N THR A 54 19.23 3.00 -11.49
CA THR A 54 20.04 4.03 -12.15
C THR A 54 21.36 3.37 -12.52
N VAL A 55 21.36 2.62 -13.63
CA VAL A 55 22.56 2.33 -14.39
C VAL A 55 22.96 3.69 -14.91
N THR A 56 23.89 4.33 -14.21
CA THR A 56 24.78 5.28 -14.84
C THR A 56 25.40 4.55 -16.01
N GLU A 57 24.84 4.74 -17.20
CA GLU A 57 25.55 4.48 -18.45
C GLU A 57 26.91 5.16 -18.31
N THR A 58 27.96 4.35 -18.16
CA THR A 58 29.32 4.84 -18.21
C THR A 58 29.59 5.20 -19.67
N HIS A 59 29.11 6.38 -20.07
CA HIS A 59 29.44 6.95 -21.37
C HIS A 59 30.97 6.99 -21.50
N LYS A 60 31.48 6.42 -22.60
CA LYS A 60 32.90 6.48 -22.99
C LYS A 60 33.44 7.89 -22.72
N ARG A 61 34.45 7.99 -21.85
CA ARG A 61 35.15 9.23 -21.49
C ARG A 61 35.54 9.99 -22.76
N ARG A 62 34.92 11.15 -23.01
CA ARG A 62 35.47 12.12 -23.97
C ARG A 62 36.64 12.81 -23.25
N LYS A 63 37.86 12.58 -23.73
CA LYS A 63 39.06 13.25 -23.18
C LYS A 63 38.84 14.76 -23.21
N LEU A 64 39.04 15.44 -22.08
CA LEU A 64 39.06 16.90 -22.06
C LEU A 64 40.10 17.40 -23.09
N PRO A 65 39.81 18.49 -23.82
CA PRO A 65 40.84 19.19 -24.59
C PRO A 65 42.00 19.55 -23.65
N LYS A 66 43.24 19.31 -24.08
CA LYS A 66 44.45 19.39 -23.22
C LYS A 66 44.70 20.78 -22.60
N ASP A 67 44.06 21.84 -23.10
CA ASP A 67 44.33 23.23 -22.72
C ASP A 67 43.15 23.95 -22.03
N LEU A 68 42.10 23.23 -21.61
CA LEU A 68 40.92 23.86 -20.99
C LEU A 68 40.99 23.86 -19.45
N LYS A 69 41.33 25.01 -18.83
CA LYS A 69 41.18 25.22 -17.38
C LYS A 69 39.69 25.35 -17.02
N LEU A 70 39.07 24.24 -16.67
CA LEU A 70 37.67 24.22 -16.22
C LEU A 70 37.56 24.50 -14.71
N PRO A 71 36.50 25.22 -14.27
CA PRO A 71 36.18 25.33 -12.86
C PRO A 71 35.92 23.96 -12.19
N PRO A 72 35.97 23.90 -10.85
CA PRO A 72 35.64 22.67 -10.11
C PRO A 72 34.30 22.07 -10.54
N GLU A 73 34.19 20.74 -10.51
CA GLU A 73 32.99 20.03 -10.97
C GLU A 73 31.72 20.47 -10.21
N ASN A 74 31.83 20.80 -8.92
CA ASN A 74 30.70 21.32 -8.12
C ASN A 74 30.16 22.66 -8.66
N GLU A 75 31.06 23.55 -9.09
CA GLU A 75 30.66 24.85 -9.64
C GLU A 75 30.00 24.68 -11.01
N ARG A 76 30.60 23.83 -11.87
CA ARG A 76 30.00 23.46 -13.17
C ARG A 76 28.66 22.76 -13.00
N TYR A 77 28.49 21.96 -11.95
CA TYR A 77 27.25 21.29 -11.61
C TYR A 77 26.15 22.29 -11.22
N MET A 78 26.47 23.30 -10.39
CA MET A 78 25.51 24.36 -10.05
C MET A 78 25.12 25.17 -11.28
N ARG A 79 26.08 25.54 -12.14
CA ARG A 79 25.81 26.23 -13.42
C ARG A 79 24.93 25.39 -14.35
N ALA A 80 25.15 24.08 -14.42
CA ALA A 80 24.31 23.18 -15.21
C ALA A 80 22.86 23.12 -14.70
N CYS A 81 22.65 23.08 -13.38
CA CYS A 81 21.31 23.13 -12.79
C CYS A 81 20.60 24.45 -13.13
N ALA A 82 21.30 25.58 -13.02
CA ALA A 82 20.77 26.90 -13.37
C ALA A 82 20.45 27.04 -14.86
N ASP A 83 21.31 26.52 -15.75
CA ASP A 83 21.07 26.49 -17.20
C ASP A 83 19.82 25.66 -17.55
N ILE A 84 19.65 24.49 -16.93
CA ILE A 84 18.46 23.65 -17.13
C ILE A 84 17.20 24.38 -16.63
N ALA A 85 17.25 24.98 -15.44
CA ALA A 85 16.13 25.75 -14.90
C ALA A 85 15.76 26.93 -15.81
N SER A 86 16.77 27.67 -16.30
CA SER A 86 16.57 28.81 -17.21
C SER A 86 15.95 28.39 -18.54
N ALA A 87 16.39 27.26 -19.12
CA ALA A 87 15.81 26.74 -20.35
C ALA A 87 14.32 26.35 -20.18
N LEU A 88 13.95 25.82 -19.01
CA LEU A 88 12.56 25.48 -18.70
C LEU A 88 11.69 26.74 -18.49
N ILE A 89 12.25 27.79 -17.90
CA ILE A 89 11.58 29.08 -17.74
C ILE A 89 11.33 29.73 -19.10
N GLN A 90 12.35 29.76 -19.97
CA GLN A 90 12.22 30.27 -21.34
C GLN A 90 11.17 29.50 -22.15
N ASP A 91 11.09 28.17 -22.00
CA ASP A 91 10.05 27.35 -22.63
C ASP A 91 8.65 27.70 -22.12
N TYR A 92 8.49 27.93 -20.81
CA TYR A 92 7.22 28.35 -20.23
C TYR A 92 6.79 29.74 -20.72
N GLU A 93 7.70 30.72 -20.73
CA GLU A 93 7.41 32.07 -21.21
C GLU A 93 7.08 32.09 -22.71
N ALA A 94 7.81 31.31 -23.51
CA ALA A 94 7.52 31.15 -24.94
C ALA A 94 6.19 30.44 -25.21
N GLN A 95 5.68 29.63 -24.28
CA GLN A 95 4.35 29.01 -24.36
C GLN A 95 3.23 29.95 -23.92
N ALA A 96 3.53 30.92 -23.05
CA ALA A 96 2.58 31.95 -22.61
C ALA A 96 2.41 33.05 -23.67
N ASP A 97 3.47 33.36 -24.41
CA ASP A 97 3.47 34.24 -25.58
C ASP A 97 2.97 33.45 -26.80
N GLY A 98 1.65 33.50 -27.06
CA GLY A 98 0.95 32.69 -28.08
C GLY A 98 1.42 32.86 -29.54
N SER A 99 2.50 33.60 -29.77
CA SER A 99 3.14 33.87 -31.06
C SER A 99 4.10 32.76 -31.52
N LYS A 100 4.50 31.81 -30.66
CA LYS A 100 5.49 30.76 -30.97
C LYS A 100 4.92 29.34 -31.00
N ALA A 101 5.43 28.52 -31.92
CA ALA A 101 5.05 27.12 -32.05
C ALA A 101 5.41 26.32 -30.76
N LYS A 102 4.45 25.52 -30.27
CA LYS A 102 4.64 24.66 -29.10
C LYS A 102 5.79 23.68 -29.34
N LYS A 103 6.90 23.85 -28.63
CA LYS A 103 8.00 22.89 -28.60
C LYS A 103 7.78 21.94 -27.42
N ASP A 104 7.67 20.64 -27.69
CA ASP A 104 7.63 19.64 -26.61
C ASP A 104 9.07 19.40 -26.12
N LEU A 105 9.42 20.00 -24.99
CA LEU A 105 10.78 20.01 -24.48
C LEU A 105 11.03 18.73 -23.68
N ASN A 106 11.75 17.78 -24.29
CA ASN A 106 12.11 16.54 -23.61
C ASN A 106 13.17 16.78 -22.52
N LEU A 107 12.74 16.68 -21.26
CA LEU A 107 13.58 16.96 -20.08
C LEU A 107 14.84 16.08 -20.00
N ASN A 108 14.75 14.80 -20.37
CA ASN A 108 15.91 13.90 -20.33
C ASN A 108 16.95 14.29 -21.39
N ARG A 109 16.48 14.70 -22.57
CA ARG A 109 17.36 15.23 -23.62
C ARG A 109 18.04 16.52 -23.17
N LEU A 110 17.28 17.47 -22.61
CA LEU A 110 17.83 18.73 -22.08
C LEU A 110 18.89 18.47 -21.00
N ARG A 111 18.60 17.60 -20.03
CA ARG A 111 19.56 17.20 -18.99
C ARG A 111 20.82 16.59 -19.60
N GLY A 112 20.69 15.73 -20.60
CA GLY A 112 21.82 15.14 -21.32
C GLY A 112 22.66 16.18 -22.07
N GLU A 113 22.04 17.10 -22.79
CA GLU A 113 22.70 18.15 -23.56
C GLU A 113 23.44 19.14 -22.65
N VAL A 114 22.81 19.62 -21.57
CA VAL A 114 23.43 20.55 -20.62
C VAL A 114 24.55 19.87 -19.83
N SER A 115 24.38 18.59 -19.44
CA SER A 115 25.45 17.84 -18.76
C SER A 115 26.69 17.67 -19.66
N LYS A 116 26.47 17.47 -20.97
CA LYS A 116 27.55 17.43 -21.97
C LYS A 116 28.23 18.80 -22.13
N LYS A 117 27.45 19.89 -22.18
CA LYS A 117 27.95 21.28 -22.26
C LYS A 117 28.88 21.63 -21.09
N HIS A 118 28.54 21.19 -19.88
CA HIS A 118 29.31 21.47 -18.65
C HIS A 118 30.35 20.40 -18.29
N TYR A 119 30.51 19.35 -19.11
CA TYR A 119 31.44 18.24 -18.88
C TYR A 119 31.26 17.56 -17.50
N LEU A 120 30.02 17.26 -17.12
CA LEU A 120 29.70 16.58 -15.86
C LEU A 120 29.85 15.06 -15.99
N LYS A 121 30.28 14.39 -14.92
CA LYS A 121 30.33 12.91 -14.87
C LYS A 121 28.96 12.25 -14.84
N SER A 122 27.97 12.93 -14.27
CA SER A 122 26.61 12.45 -14.14
C SER A 122 25.61 13.56 -14.44
N GLN A 123 24.40 13.18 -14.86
CA GLN A 123 23.34 14.15 -15.09
C GLN A 123 22.78 14.66 -13.75
N PRO A 124 22.54 15.97 -13.60
CA PRO A 124 21.89 16.50 -12.41
C PRO A 124 20.55 15.81 -12.15
N PRO A 125 20.28 15.35 -10.92
CA PRO A 125 19.00 14.80 -10.53
C PRO A 125 17.93 15.91 -10.51
N LEU A 126 16.66 15.52 -10.63
CA LEU A 126 15.53 16.46 -10.64
C LEU A 126 15.50 17.33 -9.39
N THR A 127 15.87 16.81 -8.23
CA THR A 127 15.94 17.57 -6.96
C THR A 127 16.88 18.76 -7.03
N ALA A 128 18.05 18.59 -7.65
CA ALA A 128 19.03 19.67 -7.80
C ALA A 128 18.55 20.73 -8.81
N ILE A 129 17.85 20.30 -9.86
CA ILE A 129 17.25 21.21 -10.84
C ILE A 129 16.12 22.01 -10.18
N ILE A 130 15.24 21.36 -9.41
CA ILE A 130 14.15 22.01 -8.66
C ILE A 130 14.70 23.06 -7.69
N ALA A 131 15.80 22.75 -6.99
CA ALA A 131 16.45 23.69 -6.07
C ALA A 131 17.00 24.95 -6.79
N ALA A 132 17.34 24.84 -8.08
CA ALA A 132 17.82 25.96 -8.89
C ALA A 132 16.70 26.80 -9.51
N VAL A 133 15.44 26.37 -9.44
CA VAL A 133 14.30 27.14 -9.97
C VAL A 133 13.95 28.30 -9.00
N PRO A 134 13.86 29.56 -9.45
CA PRO A 134 13.40 30.68 -8.63
C PRO A 134 11.99 30.48 -8.08
N GLU A 135 11.73 30.93 -6.85
CA GLU A 135 10.48 30.65 -6.11
C GLU A 135 9.20 31.05 -6.87
N HIS A 136 9.24 32.18 -7.58
CA HIS A 136 8.11 32.68 -8.37
C HIS A 136 7.79 31.82 -9.61
N TYR A 137 8.79 31.13 -10.19
CA TYR A 137 8.59 30.20 -11.31
C TYR A 137 8.29 28.76 -10.88
N LYS A 138 8.57 28.40 -9.63
CA LYS A 138 8.37 27.02 -9.13
C LYS A 138 6.96 26.51 -9.42
N LYS A 139 5.93 27.32 -9.20
CA LYS A 139 4.51 26.95 -9.45
C LYS A 139 4.26 26.45 -10.89
N TYR A 140 4.95 27.02 -11.88
CA TYR A 140 4.73 26.74 -13.29
C TYR A 140 5.63 25.61 -13.81
N ILE A 141 6.85 25.50 -13.29
CA ILE A 141 7.87 24.56 -13.77
C ILE A 141 7.81 23.22 -13.02
N LEU A 142 7.45 23.21 -11.74
CA LEU A 142 7.36 22.00 -10.91
C LEU A 142 6.57 20.85 -11.56
N PRO A 143 5.39 21.07 -12.18
CA PRO A 143 4.64 20.00 -12.84
C PRO A 143 5.44 19.22 -13.90
N LYS A 144 6.40 19.87 -14.58
CA LYS A 144 7.29 19.24 -15.57
C LYS A 144 8.49 18.52 -14.92
N LEU A 145 8.80 18.81 -13.65
CA LEU A 145 9.96 18.30 -12.92
C LEU A 145 9.62 17.27 -11.83
N ILE A 146 8.34 16.98 -11.57
CA ILE A 146 7.92 16.01 -10.57
C ILE A 146 8.35 14.59 -10.97
N ALA A 147 9.10 13.94 -10.09
CA ALA A 147 9.46 12.54 -10.26
C ALA A 147 8.26 11.63 -9.94
N LYS A 148 7.93 10.67 -10.81
CA LYS A 148 6.89 9.65 -10.57
C LYS A 148 5.54 10.25 -10.10
N PRO A 149 4.85 11.03 -10.95
CA PRO A 149 3.66 11.82 -10.57
C PRO A 149 2.51 11.00 -9.96
N ILE A 150 2.40 9.71 -10.32
CA ILE A 150 1.41 8.77 -9.76
C ILE A 150 1.54 8.61 -8.23
N ARG A 151 2.72 8.87 -7.64
CA ARG A 151 2.93 8.69 -6.19
C ARG A 151 2.14 9.66 -5.31
N THR A 152 1.74 10.80 -5.86
CA THR A 152 0.94 11.82 -5.16
C THR A 152 -0.27 12.24 -5.97
N SER A 153 -0.72 11.42 -6.93
CA SER A 153 -1.91 11.71 -7.74
C SER A 153 -3.17 11.75 -6.91
N SER A 154 -3.20 11.07 -5.75
CA SER A 154 -4.27 11.14 -4.75
C SER A 154 -4.25 12.41 -3.90
N GLY A 155 -3.22 13.24 -4.03
CA GLY A 155 -3.06 14.46 -3.25
C GLY A 155 -2.67 14.27 -1.77
N ILE A 156 -2.20 13.08 -1.40
CA ILE A 156 -1.75 12.75 -0.05
C ILE A 156 -0.31 12.20 -0.11
N ALA A 157 0.57 12.74 0.73
CA ALA A 157 1.92 12.25 0.90
C ALA A 157 1.95 11.09 1.91
N VAL A 158 2.31 9.90 1.45
CA VAL A 158 2.43 8.72 2.32
C VAL A 158 3.81 8.66 2.97
N VAL A 159 3.85 8.69 4.30
CA VAL A 159 5.07 8.63 5.11
C VAL A 159 5.05 7.34 5.93
N ALA A 160 5.81 6.35 5.47
CA ALA A 160 5.96 5.09 6.17
C ALA A 160 7.16 5.14 7.13
N VAL A 161 6.92 4.77 8.38
CA VAL A 161 7.90 4.73 9.49
C VAL A 161 7.91 3.35 10.13
N MET A 162 9.03 2.99 10.76
CA MET A 162 9.17 1.72 11.48
C MET A 162 9.42 1.97 12.96
N CYS A 163 8.76 1.17 13.80
CA CYS A 163 9.08 1.10 15.22
C CYS A 163 10.35 0.29 15.46
N LYS A 164 10.90 0.37 16.68
CA LYS A 164 12.11 -0.35 17.08
C LYS A 164 11.98 -1.85 16.78
N PRO A 165 13.07 -2.53 16.35
CA PRO A 165 13.10 -3.98 16.29
C PRO A 165 12.76 -4.60 17.64
N HIS A 166 11.80 -5.52 17.66
CA HIS A 166 11.37 -6.26 18.85
C HIS A 166 10.81 -7.61 18.42
N ARG A 167 10.78 -8.57 19.36
CA ARG A 167 10.25 -9.91 19.11
C ARG A 167 8.72 -9.87 19.02
N CYS A 168 8.17 -10.72 18.15
CA CYS A 168 6.74 -10.97 18.12
C CYS A 168 6.26 -11.56 19.46
N PRO A 169 5.10 -11.14 20.00
CA PRO A 169 4.64 -11.58 21.31
C PRO A 169 4.28 -13.08 21.36
N HIS A 170 3.86 -13.68 20.24
CA HIS A 170 3.49 -15.09 20.20
C HIS A 170 4.64 -16.07 20.36
N ILE A 171 5.89 -15.62 20.23
CA ILE A 171 7.07 -16.47 20.46
C ILE A 171 7.07 -17.04 21.90
N ALA A 172 6.52 -16.29 22.86
CA ALA A 172 6.50 -16.69 24.27
C ALA A 172 5.67 -17.96 24.53
N TYR A 173 4.64 -18.22 23.73
CA TYR A 173 3.73 -19.36 23.92
C TYR A 173 3.73 -20.37 22.76
N THR A 174 4.23 -19.99 21.58
CA THR A 174 4.40 -20.91 20.44
C THR A 174 5.83 -21.42 20.26
N GLY A 175 6.80 -20.82 20.95
CA GLY A 175 8.22 -21.17 20.89
C GLY A 175 9.00 -20.59 19.70
N ASN A 176 8.34 -20.24 18.60
CA ASN A 176 8.98 -19.72 17.38
C ASN A 176 8.12 -18.62 16.71
N ILE A 177 8.68 -17.92 15.72
CA ILE A 177 7.93 -16.99 14.86
C ILE A 177 7.20 -17.71 13.70
N CYS A 178 6.43 -16.97 12.89
CA CYS A 178 5.74 -17.52 11.72
C CYS A 178 6.73 -18.06 10.68
N VAL A 179 6.40 -19.20 10.06
CA VAL A 179 7.29 -19.98 9.18
C VAL A 179 7.86 -19.17 8.00
N TYR A 180 7.07 -18.29 7.40
CA TYR A 180 7.43 -17.50 6.22
C TYR A 180 8.01 -16.11 6.55
N CYS A 181 8.15 -15.76 7.83
CA CYS A 181 8.49 -14.40 8.24
C CYS A 181 10.02 -14.17 8.21
N PRO A 182 10.54 -13.29 7.35
CA PRO A 182 11.97 -12.96 7.34
C PRO A 182 12.31 -11.92 8.43
N GLY A 183 13.60 -11.78 8.70
CA GLY A 183 14.12 -10.68 9.52
C GLY A 183 13.73 -10.75 10.99
N GLY A 184 13.91 -9.61 11.67
CA GLY A 184 13.67 -9.47 13.10
C GLY A 184 14.91 -9.76 13.95
N PRO A 185 14.78 -9.58 15.29
CA PRO A 185 15.93 -9.65 16.21
C PRO A 185 16.64 -11.01 16.26
N ASP A 186 15.92 -12.09 15.95
CA ASP A 186 16.42 -13.46 16.03
C ASP A 186 16.81 -14.03 14.63
N SER A 187 17.18 -13.14 13.70
CA SER A 187 17.52 -13.50 12.32
C SER A 187 18.93 -13.05 11.92
N ASP A 188 19.42 -13.56 10.79
CA ASP A 188 20.70 -13.16 10.19
C ASP A 188 20.69 -11.72 9.64
N PHE A 189 19.53 -11.06 9.61
CA PHE A 189 19.40 -9.69 9.10
C PHE A 189 19.65 -8.67 10.21
N GLU A 190 20.84 -8.07 10.20
CA GLU A 190 21.28 -7.09 11.20
C GLU A 190 20.30 -5.93 11.37
N TYR A 191 19.91 -5.69 12.62
CA TYR A 191 19.12 -4.54 13.07
C TYR A 191 17.82 -4.31 12.27
N SER A 192 17.20 -5.39 11.80
CA SER A 192 15.97 -5.37 11.01
C SER A 192 14.71 -5.52 11.87
N THR A 193 13.63 -4.81 11.51
CA THR A 193 12.30 -5.03 12.11
C THR A 193 11.71 -6.37 11.63
N GLN A 194 10.91 -7.03 12.47
CA GLN A 194 10.25 -8.28 12.11
C GLN A 194 9.47 -8.18 10.79
N SER A 195 9.57 -9.20 9.94
CA SER A 195 8.99 -9.27 8.58
C SER A 195 9.73 -8.48 7.50
N TYR A 196 10.85 -7.81 7.83
CA TYR A 196 11.63 -6.97 6.91
C TYR A 196 13.10 -7.39 6.91
N THR A 197 13.78 -7.25 5.78
CA THR A 197 15.17 -7.67 5.61
C THR A 197 16.19 -6.58 5.97
N GLY A 198 15.75 -5.34 6.14
CA GLY A 198 16.64 -4.18 6.37
C GLY A 198 17.07 -3.48 5.07
N TYR A 199 16.94 -4.14 3.93
CA TYR A 199 17.34 -3.63 2.61
C TYR A 199 16.20 -2.96 1.83
N GLU A 200 14.98 -2.98 2.36
CA GLU A 200 13.88 -2.22 1.77
C GLU A 200 14.15 -0.71 1.93
N PRO A 201 13.73 0.15 0.98
CA PRO A 201 14.00 1.58 1.07
C PRO A 201 13.52 2.24 2.37
N THR A 202 12.42 1.76 2.94
CA THR A 202 11.93 2.27 4.22
C THR A 202 12.73 1.74 5.40
N SER A 203 13.07 0.45 5.41
CA SER A 203 13.93 -0.16 6.43
C SER A 203 15.30 0.52 6.49
N MET A 204 15.93 0.78 5.35
CA MET A 204 17.22 1.48 5.29
C MET A 204 17.14 2.90 5.88
N ARG A 205 16.03 3.61 5.68
CA ARG A 205 15.81 4.93 6.30
C ARG A 205 15.62 4.81 7.81
N ALA A 206 14.86 3.81 8.26
CA ALA A 206 14.64 3.56 9.68
C ALA A 206 15.95 3.22 10.40
N ILE A 207 16.76 2.32 9.83
CA ILE A 207 18.09 1.96 10.36
C ILE A 207 19.01 3.19 10.44
N ARG A 208 19.08 4.01 9.38
CA ARG A 208 19.88 5.24 9.36
C ARG A 208 19.44 6.24 10.45
N ALA A 209 18.14 6.35 10.69
CA ALA A 209 17.57 7.18 11.74
C ALA A 209 17.60 6.50 13.13
N ARG A 210 18.19 5.30 13.26
CA ARG A 210 18.18 4.49 14.48
C ARG A 210 16.78 4.28 15.07
N TYR A 211 15.78 4.15 14.19
CA TYR A 211 14.37 4.02 14.53
C TYR A 211 13.78 5.19 15.34
N ASP A 212 14.43 6.36 15.32
CA ASP A 212 13.86 7.58 15.90
C ASP A 212 12.61 8.02 15.10
N PRO A 213 11.44 8.15 15.74
CA PRO A 213 10.19 8.51 15.05
C PRO A 213 10.23 9.90 14.42
N TYR A 214 10.81 10.89 15.09
CA TYR A 214 10.85 12.28 14.64
C TYR A 214 11.72 12.41 13.38
N GLU A 215 12.94 11.89 13.43
CA GLU A 215 13.90 11.92 12.32
C GLU A 215 13.41 11.14 11.10
N GLN A 216 12.78 9.97 11.31
CA GLN A 216 12.16 9.20 10.23
C GLN A 216 11.06 9.98 9.53
N ALA A 217 10.15 10.56 10.31
CA ALA A 217 9.01 11.32 9.79
C ALA A 217 9.48 12.59 9.08
N ARG A 218 10.26 13.43 9.77
CA ARG A 218 10.73 14.72 9.26
C ARG A 218 11.60 14.54 8.03
N GLY A 219 12.59 13.64 8.09
CA GLY A 219 13.47 13.34 6.96
C GLY A 219 12.70 12.84 5.74
N ARG A 220 11.62 12.09 5.91
CA ARG A 220 10.80 11.63 4.80
C ARG A 220 9.92 12.73 4.22
N VAL A 221 9.32 13.59 5.05
CA VAL A 221 8.53 14.75 4.60
C VAL A 221 9.41 15.70 3.78
N ASP A 222 10.59 16.05 4.29
CA ASP A 222 11.53 16.94 3.61
C ASP A 222 12.04 16.34 2.29
N GLN A 223 12.28 15.02 2.26
CA GLN A 223 12.61 14.32 1.03
C GLN A 223 11.49 14.41 -0.01
N ILE A 224 10.23 14.19 0.37
CA ILE A 224 9.08 14.28 -0.56
C ILE A 224 8.94 15.70 -1.10
N LYS A 225 9.09 16.71 -0.23
CA LYS A 225 9.08 18.13 -0.60
C LYS A 225 10.21 18.47 -1.58
N SER A 226 11.42 17.95 -1.36
CA SER A 226 12.57 18.16 -2.26
C SER A 226 12.38 17.59 -3.67
N LEU A 227 11.52 16.57 -3.81
CA LEU A 227 11.14 15.97 -5.08
C LEU A 227 10.03 16.75 -5.81
N GLY A 228 9.56 17.86 -5.24
CA GLY A 228 8.55 18.74 -5.83
C GLY A 228 7.11 18.34 -5.57
N HIS A 229 6.87 17.36 -4.70
CA HIS A 229 5.51 16.95 -4.31
C HIS A 229 4.97 17.85 -3.19
N SER A 230 3.65 18.12 -3.21
CA SER A 230 2.97 18.73 -2.07
C SER A 230 2.99 17.78 -0.87
N VAL A 231 3.25 18.35 0.30
CA VAL A 231 3.23 17.66 1.60
C VAL A 231 2.21 18.29 2.55
N ASP A 232 1.22 19.03 2.02
CA ASP A 232 0.21 19.72 2.84
C ASP A 232 -0.67 18.73 3.60
N LYS A 233 -0.84 17.53 3.05
CA LYS A 233 -1.59 16.40 3.62
C LYS A 233 -0.68 15.19 3.69
N VAL A 234 -0.48 14.66 4.89
CA VAL A 234 0.36 13.50 5.17
C VAL A 234 -0.49 12.39 5.78
N GLU A 235 -0.30 11.17 5.26
CA GLU A 235 -0.78 9.94 5.89
C GLU A 235 0.41 9.14 6.40
N TYR A 236 0.42 8.83 7.70
CA TYR A 236 1.44 7.98 8.29
C TYR A 236 1.08 6.50 8.14
N ILE A 237 2.08 5.66 7.95
CA ILE A 237 1.97 4.20 8.04
C ILE A 237 3.03 3.69 9.00
N ILE A 238 2.59 3.14 10.13
CA ILE A 238 3.45 2.51 11.13
C ILE A 238 3.57 1.03 10.78
N MET A 239 4.76 0.64 10.35
CA MET A 239 5.06 -0.71 9.87
C MET A 239 5.76 -1.55 10.93
N GLY A 240 5.61 -2.87 10.81
CA GLY A 240 6.25 -3.88 11.67
C GLY A 240 5.28 -4.94 12.19
N GLY A 241 3.97 -4.70 12.09
CA GLY A 241 2.91 -5.67 12.40
C GLY A 241 2.68 -5.99 13.87
N THR A 242 3.54 -5.53 14.79
CA THR A 242 3.43 -5.80 16.24
C THR A 242 3.61 -4.56 17.11
N PHE A 243 3.49 -3.35 16.55
CA PHE A 243 3.64 -2.09 17.29
C PHE A 243 2.79 -2.05 18.57
N MET A 244 1.57 -2.55 18.52
CA MET A 244 0.65 -2.57 19.66
C MET A 244 1.04 -3.52 20.79
N SER A 245 2.01 -4.41 20.58
CA SER A 245 2.58 -5.26 21.63
C SER A 245 3.67 -4.56 22.45
N LEU A 246 4.12 -3.38 22.02
CA LEU A 246 5.11 -2.61 22.76
C LEU A 246 4.48 -1.93 23.99
N PRO A 247 5.29 -1.65 25.03
CA PRO A 247 4.83 -0.91 26.21
C PRO A 247 4.15 0.40 25.82
N GLU A 248 3.09 0.76 26.55
CA GLU A 248 2.29 1.97 26.29
C GLU A 248 3.14 3.23 26.28
N SER A 249 4.07 3.39 27.23
CA SER A 249 5.00 4.52 27.28
C SER A 249 5.80 4.71 25.98
N TYR A 250 6.25 3.62 25.37
CA TYR A 250 6.94 3.68 24.08
C TYR A 250 5.98 4.05 22.94
N ARG A 251 4.76 3.49 22.94
CA ARG A 251 3.77 3.78 21.90
C ARG A 251 3.36 5.26 21.94
N ASP A 252 3.10 5.78 23.13
CA ASP A 252 2.72 7.17 23.36
C ASP A 252 3.84 8.13 22.93
N GLU A 253 5.09 7.89 23.35
CA GLU A 253 6.23 8.70 22.91
C GLU A 253 6.46 8.61 21.40
N PHE A 254 6.30 7.42 20.81
CA PHE A 254 6.47 7.24 19.37
C PHE A 254 5.46 8.09 18.59
N ILE A 255 4.18 8.03 18.97
CA ILE A 255 3.10 8.78 18.31
C ILE A 255 3.23 10.28 18.55
N SER A 256 3.58 10.72 19.75
CA SER A 256 3.76 12.15 20.05
C SER A 256 4.85 12.75 19.16
N GLN A 257 5.97 12.04 18.97
CA GLN A 257 7.04 12.47 18.07
C GLN A 257 6.62 12.52 16.58
N LEU A 258 5.72 11.66 16.11
CA LEU A 258 5.20 11.74 14.75
C LEU A 258 4.35 12.99 14.52
N HIS A 259 3.52 13.38 15.50
CA HIS A 259 2.74 14.61 15.42
C HIS A 259 3.65 15.84 15.52
N ASN A 260 4.63 15.84 16.44
CA ASN A 260 5.65 16.89 16.58
C ASN A 260 6.42 17.14 15.28
N ALA A 261 6.76 16.08 14.52
CA ALA A 261 7.48 16.20 13.25
C ALA A 261 6.72 17.02 12.19
N LEU A 262 5.39 17.05 12.27
CA LEU A 262 4.53 17.84 11.38
C LEU A 262 4.21 19.22 11.96
N SER A 263 3.81 19.28 13.24
CA SER A 263 3.37 20.51 13.90
C SER A 263 4.52 21.46 14.24
N GLY A 264 5.73 20.93 14.43
CA GLY A 264 6.87 21.67 14.97
C GLY A 264 6.80 21.89 16.49
N TYR A 265 5.76 21.37 17.16
CA TYR A 265 5.66 21.37 18.62
C TYR A 265 6.64 20.37 19.23
N GLN A 266 6.95 20.52 20.52
CA GLN A 266 7.88 19.64 21.24
C GLN A 266 7.28 19.24 22.58
N THR A 267 6.68 18.05 22.63
CA THR A 267 6.17 17.43 23.85
C THR A 267 6.36 15.91 23.77
N LYS A 268 6.32 15.24 24.92
CA LYS A 268 6.26 13.77 24.97
C LYS A 268 4.85 13.26 25.24
N ASP A 269 3.96 14.13 25.72
CA ASP A 269 2.56 13.81 25.94
C ASP A 269 1.84 13.67 24.59
N VAL A 270 1.18 12.53 24.40
CA VAL A 270 0.54 12.22 23.12
C VAL A 270 -0.75 13.00 22.91
N ASP A 271 -1.49 13.34 23.96
CA ASP A 271 -2.74 14.10 23.85
C ASP A 271 -2.44 15.57 23.49
N GLU A 272 -1.42 16.16 24.11
CA GLU A 272 -0.92 17.49 23.74
C GLU A 272 -0.41 17.52 22.29
N ALA A 273 0.37 16.51 21.89
CA ALA A 273 0.92 16.42 20.53
C ALA A 273 -0.19 16.27 19.48
N VAL A 274 -1.22 15.46 19.77
CA VAL A 274 -2.40 15.30 18.91
C VAL A 274 -3.17 16.61 18.79
N ALA A 275 -3.41 17.31 19.90
CA ALA A 275 -4.08 18.61 19.88
C ALA A 275 -3.29 19.66 19.08
N ALA A 276 -1.97 19.72 19.26
CA ALA A 276 -1.09 20.59 18.46
C ALA A 276 -1.08 20.21 16.97
N GLY A 277 -1.20 18.91 16.66
CA GLY A 277 -1.28 18.38 15.30
C GLY A 277 -2.46 18.90 14.49
N GLU A 278 -3.58 19.24 15.13
CA GLU A 278 -4.76 19.81 14.47
C GLU A 278 -4.47 21.21 13.88
N MET A 279 -3.64 22.00 14.58
CA MET A 279 -3.24 23.35 14.19
C MET A 279 -2.04 23.40 13.23
N SER A 280 -1.40 22.25 12.96
CA SER A 280 -0.24 22.14 12.08
C SER A 280 -0.50 22.68 10.66
N ASN A 281 0.50 23.27 10.01
CA ASN A 281 0.41 23.63 8.59
C ASN A 281 0.41 22.38 7.69
N ILE A 282 1.13 21.33 8.10
CA ILE A 282 1.13 20.02 7.44
C ILE A 282 0.11 19.13 8.16
N LYS A 283 -1.00 18.84 7.50
CA LYS A 283 -2.13 18.12 8.11
C LYS A 283 -1.89 16.61 8.09
N CYS A 284 -1.88 16.00 9.28
CA CYS A 284 -1.98 14.54 9.42
C CYS A 284 -3.42 14.11 9.10
N VAL A 285 -3.66 13.62 7.89
CA VAL A 285 -5.02 13.23 7.43
C VAL A 285 -5.40 11.81 7.83
N GLY A 286 -4.44 11.03 8.32
CA GLY A 286 -4.66 9.69 8.82
C GLY A 286 -3.38 9.03 9.30
N ILE A 287 -3.54 8.11 10.25
CA ILE A 287 -2.48 7.20 10.68
C ILE A 287 -2.98 5.77 10.42
N THR A 288 -2.12 4.98 9.78
CA THR A 288 -2.32 3.55 9.57
C THR A 288 -1.43 2.77 10.52
N ILE A 289 -2.00 1.84 11.29
CA ILE A 289 -1.26 0.97 12.20
C ILE A 289 -1.39 -0.49 11.71
N GLU A 290 -0.25 -1.12 11.40
CA GLU A 290 -0.20 -2.56 11.14
C GLU A 290 -0.16 -3.33 12.46
N THR A 291 -1.02 -4.35 12.61
CA THR A 291 -1.11 -5.14 13.84
C THR A 291 -1.53 -6.59 13.57
N ARG A 292 -1.52 -7.41 14.63
CA ARG A 292 -2.09 -8.76 14.65
C ARG A 292 -3.53 -8.70 15.21
N PRO A 293 -4.41 -9.64 14.82
CA PRO A 293 -5.81 -9.62 15.27
C PRO A 293 -5.96 -9.71 16.80
N ASP A 294 -5.05 -10.42 17.48
CA ASP A 294 -5.01 -10.54 18.95
C ASP A 294 -4.61 -9.23 19.67
N TYR A 295 -4.20 -8.20 18.93
CA TYR A 295 -3.90 -6.85 19.45
C TYR A 295 -4.91 -5.78 18.96
N CYS A 296 -6.17 -6.19 18.76
CA CYS A 296 -7.30 -5.32 18.38
C CYS A 296 -8.50 -5.48 19.33
N LEU A 297 -8.23 -5.67 20.62
CA LEU A 297 -9.23 -5.62 21.68
C LEU A 297 -9.63 -4.17 21.96
N ASP A 298 -10.75 -3.96 22.66
CA ASP A 298 -11.35 -2.65 22.95
C ASP A 298 -10.35 -1.63 23.52
N GLN A 299 -9.46 -2.07 24.43
CA GLN A 299 -8.39 -1.24 24.98
C GLN A 299 -7.38 -0.78 23.90
N HIS A 300 -7.00 -1.68 23.00
CA HIS A 300 -6.05 -1.40 21.94
C HIS A 300 -6.67 -0.47 20.88
N LEU A 301 -7.92 -0.74 20.50
CA LEU A 301 -8.70 0.11 19.60
C LEU A 301 -8.89 1.52 20.18
N SER A 302 -9.13 1.63 21.48
CA SER A 302 -9.22 2.91 22.19
C SER A 302 -7.90 3.68 22.18
N SER A 303 -6.76 3.02 22.42
CA SER A 303 -5.44 3.67 22.27
C SER A 303 -5.20 4.15 20.84
N MET A 304 -5.56 3.35 19.84
CA MET A 304 -5.41 3.72 18.43
C MET A 304 -6.25 4.95 18.08
N LEU A 305 -7.50 5.03 18.55
CA LEU A 305 -8.34 6.23 18.39
C LEU A 305 -7.70 7.45 19.04
N ARG A 306 -7.18 7.32 20.27
CA ARG A 306 -6.45 8.39 20.98
C ARG A 306 -5.25 8.90 20.19
N TYR A 307 -4.52 8.01 19.51
CA TYR A 307 -3.37 8.37 18.67
C TYR A 307 -3.75 9.12 17.38
N GLY A 308 -5.03 9.14 17.00
CA GLY A 308 -5.49 9.67 15.71
C GLY A 308 -5.39 8.65 14.56
N CYS A 309 -5.37 7.34 14.88
CA CYS A 309 -5.43 6.27 13.90
C CYS A 309 -6.80 6.25 13.20
N THR A 310 -6.80 6.10 11.88
CA THR A 310 -8.03 6.03 11.06
C THR A 310 -8.11 4.72 10.28
N ARG A 311 -6.98 4.00 10.13
CA ARG A 311 -6.91 2.75 9.36
C ARG A 311 -6.09 1.70 10.10
N LEU A 312 -6.61 0.47 10.13
CA LEU A 312 -5.92 -0.69 10.66
C LEU A 312 -5.55 -1.62 9.52
N GLU A 313 -4.37 -2.23 9.61
CA GLU A 313 -4.01 -3.32 8.73
C GLU A 313 -3.73 -4.60 9.51
N ILE A 314 -4.47 -5.66 9.20
CA ILE A 314 -4.43 -6.92 9.93
C ILE A 314 -3.78 -7.99 9.05
N GLY A 315 -2.74 -8.63 9.58
CA GLY A 315 -2.11 -9.76 8.91
C GLY A 315 -2.93 -11.05 9.04
N VAL A 316 -3.89 -11.27 8.14
CA VAL A 316 -4.74 -12.48 8.10
C VAL A 316 -4.00 -13.64 7.45
N GLN A 317 -3.42 -13.36 6.28
CA GLN A 317 -2.67 -14.26 5.41
C GLN A 317 -3.50 -15.38 4.77
N SER A 318 -4.24 -16.14 5.56
CA SER A 318 -5.09 -17.26 5.11
C SER A 318 -6.45 -17.27 5.84
N LEU A 319 -7.49 -17.76 5.17
CA LEU A 319 -8.81 -18.03 5.78
C LEU A 319 -8.95 -19.47 6.29
N TYR A 320 -7.91 -20.28 6.18
CA TYR A 320 -7.95 -21.67 6.62
C TYR A 320 -7.24 -21.87 7.96
N GLU A 321 -7.92 -22.53 8.90
CA GLU A 321 -7.40 -22.80 10.25
C GLU A 321 -6.20 -23.77 10.25
N ASP A 322 -6.18 -24.75 9.33
CA ASP A 322 -5.04 -25.67 9.16
C ASP A 322 -3.77 -24.88 8.79
N VAL A 323 -3.87 -23.93 7.87
CA VAL A 323 -2.75 -23.09 7.44
C VAL A 323 -2.28 -22.17 8.57
N ALA A 324 -3.21 -21.55 9.31
CA ALA A 324 -2.87 -20.69 10.45
C ALA A 324 -2.09 -21.46 11.54
N ARG A 325 -2.49 -22.70 11.81
CA ARG A 325 -1.79 -23.61 12.74
C ARG A 325 -0.44 -24.04 12.20
N ASP A 326 -0.39 -24.60 10.99
CA ASP A 326 0.81 -25.24 10.44
C ASP A 326 1.92 -24.23 10.11
N THR A 327 1.56 -22.97 9.83
CA THR A 327 2.52 -21.87 9.62
C THR A 327 2.92 -21.14 10.91
N ASN A 328 2.45 -21.62 12.06
CA ASN A 328 2.67 -21.02 13.38
C ASN A 328 2.29 -19.53 13.44
N ARG A 329 1.07 -19.20 13.00
CA ARG A 329 0.59 -17.81 12.90
C ARG A 329 0.31 -17.17 14.27
N GLY A 330 -0.07 -18.00 15.25
CA GLY A 330 -0.38 -17.59 16.62
C GLY A 330 -1.75 -16.91 16.80
N HIS A 331 -2.69 -17.09 15.88
CA HIS A 331 -4.10 -16.72 16.02
C HIS A 331 -5.00 -17.61 15.13
N THR A 332 -6.30 -17.62 15.39
CA THR A 332 -7.32 -18.31 14.58
C THR A 332 -7.94 -17.38 13.54
N VAL A 333 -8.68 -17.93 12.58
CA VAL A 333 -9.47 -17.19 11.59
C VAL A 333 -10.71 -16.58 12.26
N ALA A 334 -11.33 -17.30 13.20
CA ALA A 334 -12.43 -16.76 14.00
C ALA A 334 -12.04 -15.48 14.77
N ALA A 335 -10.81 -15.43 15.31
CA ALA A 335 -10.30 -14.23 15.97
C ALA A 335 -10.20 -13.04 15.00
N VAL A 336 -9.80 -13.29 13.74
CA VAL A 336 -9.75 -12.25 12.69
C VAL A 336 -11.14 -11.69 12.40
N ALA A 337 -12.15 -12.55 12.23
CA ALA A 337 -13.53 -12.10 11.97
C ALA A 337 -14.06 -11.23 13.12
N LYS A 338 -13.77 -11.63 14.37
CA LYS A 338 -14.11 -10.82 15.56
C LYS A 338 -13.39 -9.48 15.58
N THR A 339 -12.08 -9.46 15.28
CA THR A 339 -11.31 -8.22 15.16
C THR A 339 -11.89 -7.27 14.12
N PHE A 340 -12.31 -7.80 12.97
CA PHE A 340 -12.93 -6.98 11.91
C PHE A 340 -14.24 -6.37 12.37
N CYS A 341 -15.07 -7.13 13.09
CA CYS A 341 -16.29 -6.62 13.67
C CYS A 341 -16.03 -5.42 14.61
N LEU A 342 -15.19 -5.62 15.65
CA LEU A 342 -14.87 -4.58 16.63
C LEU A 342 -14.23 -3.35 15.98
N SER A 343 -13.35 -3.56 15.00
CA SER A 343 -12.68 -2.47 14.29
C SER A 343 -13.65 -1.65 13.45
N LYS A 344 -14.58 -2.29 12.73
CA LYS A 344 -15.59 -1.61 11.92
C LYS A 344 -16.60 -0.86 12.80
N ASP A 345 -16.99 -1.43 13.94
CA ASP A 345 -17.90 -0.80 14.91
C ASP A 345 -17.25 0.32 15.73
N ALA A 346 -15.92 0.37 15.79
CA ALA A 346 -15.16 1.55 16.25
C ALA A 346 -14.88 2.56 15.11
N GLY A 347 -15.41 2.33 13.91
CA GLY A 347 -15.33 3.23 12.77
C GLY A 347 -14.09 3.05 11.88
N PHE A 348 -13.08 2.27 12.28
CA PHE A 348 -11.83 2.16 11.51
C PHE A 348 -12.04 1.65 10.10
N LYS A 349 -11.26 2.18 9.16
CA LYS A 349 -11.02 1.51 7.87
C LYS A 349 -10.20 0.25 8.10
N VAL A 350 -10.67 -0.89 7.61
CA VAL A 350 -10.01 -2.18 7.82
C VAL A 350 -9.37 -2.64 6.51
N VAL A 351 -8.08 -2.93 6.56
CA VAL A 351 -7.31 -3.53 5.46
C VAL A 351 -6.76 -4.86 5.93
N SER A 352 -6.81 -5.88 5.08
CA SER A 352 -6.17 -7.17 5.38
C SER A 352 -4.91 -7.35 4.53
N HIS A 353 -3.98 -8.15 5.05
CA HIS A 353 -2.92 -8.75 4.23
C HIS A 353 -3.30 -10.20 3.98
N MET A 354 -3.28 -10.62 2.71
CA MET A 354 -3.52 -12.00 2.29
C MET A 354 -2.34 -12.50 1.47
N MET A 355 -1.98 -13.76 1.66
CA MET A 355 -0.83 -14.37 1.03
C MET A 355 -1.26 -15.61 0.23
N PRO A 356 -1.33 -15.52 -1.12
CA PRO A 356 -1.43 -16.72 -1.93
C PRO A 356 -0.12 -17.51 -1.92
N ASP A 357 -0.17 -18.77 -2.37
CA ASP A 357 0.99 -19.68 -2.50
C ASP A 357 1.59 -20.06 -1.12
N LEU A 358 0.80 -20.06 -0.05
CA LEU A 358 1.24 -20.55 1.27
C LEU A 358 1.41 -22.08 1.28
N PRO A 359 2.28 -22.64 2.16
CA PRO A 359 2.40 -24.09 2.31
C PRO A 359 1.05 -24.77 2.55
N ASN A 360 0.86 -25.95 1.94
CA ASN A 360 -0.35 -26.76 2.03
C ASN A 360 -1.63 -26.13 1.42
N VAL A 361 -1.52 -25.00 0.73
CA VAL A 361 -2.62 -24.37 -0.04
C VAL A 361 -2.28 -24.47 -1.52
N GLY A 362 -3.11 -25.21 -2.27
CA GLY A 362 -3.00 -25.30 -3.73
C GLY A 362 -3.75 -24.17 -4.44
N MET A 363 -3.56 -24.09 -5.77
CA MET A 363 -4.11 -23.02 -6.62
C MET A 363 -5.64 -22.86 -6.50
N GLU A 364 -6.36 -23.98 -6.46
CA GLU A 364 -7.82 -24.01 -6.31
C GLU A 364 -8.26 -23.46 -4.96
N ARG A 365 -7.63 -23.93 -3.86
CA ARG A 365 -7.87 -23.42 -2.51
C ARG A 365 -7.57 -21.94 -2.38
N ASP A 366 -6.51 -21.43 -3.01
CA ASP A 366 -6.23 -19.99 -3.02
C ASP A 366 -7.37 -19.21 -3.70
N LEU A 367 -7.91 -19.71 -4.81
CA LEU A 367 -9.02 -19.04 -5.50
C LEU A 367 -10.30 -19.06 -4.65
N ASP A 368 -10.66 -20.21 -4.09
CA ASP A 368 -11.82 -20.36 -3.19
C ASP A 368 -11.72 -19.45 -1.97
N GLN A 369 -10.52 -19.35 -1.39
CA GLN A 369 -10.22 -18.44 -0.28
C GLN A 369 -10.55 -16.98 -0.65
N PHE A 370 -10.21 -16.52 -1.85
CA PHE A 370 -10.53 -15.14 -2.26
C PHE A 370 -12.00 -14.97 -2.67
N VAL A 371 -12.65 -16.00 -3.20
CA VAL A 371 -14.10 -15.99 -3.42
C VAL A 371 -14.83 -15.83 -2.08
N GLU A 372 -14.48 -16.64 -1.08
CA GLU A 372 -15.01 -16.53 0.28
C GLU A 372 -14.71 -15.16 0.89
N TYR A 373 -13.48 -14.67 0.75
CA TYR A 373 -13.06 -13.38 1.31
C TYR A 373 -13.96 -12.20 0.92
N PHE A 374 -14.46 -12.19 -0.32
CA PHE A 374 -15.33 -11.13 -0.82
C PHE A 374 -16.82 -11.45 -0.66
N SER A 375 -17.22 -12.72 -0.66
CA SER A 375 -18.61 -13.14 -0.57
C SER A 375 -19.12 -13.29 0.87
N ASN A 376 -18.28 -13.79 1.79
CA ASN A 376 -18.61 -14.02 3.19
C ASN A 376 -18.65 -12.68 3.98
N PRO A 377 -19.77 -12.34 4.65
CA PRO A 377 -19.89 -11.11 5.43
C PRO A 377 -18.88 -10.98 6.57
N ASP A 378 -18.26 -12.06 7.03
CA ASP A 378 -17.26 -12.01 8.12
C ASP A 378 -15.95 -11.32 7.73
N PHE A 379 -15.71 -11.09 6.43
CA PHE A 379 -14.47 -10.46 5.96
C PHE A 379 -14.73 -9.11 5.30
N ARG A 380 -15.16 -9.10 4.02
CA ARG A 380 -15.56 -7.90 3.23
C ARG A 380 -14.90 -6.60 3.69
N THR A 381 -13.57 -6.53 3.60
CA THR A 381 -12.83 -5.37 4.11
C THR A 381 -12.79 -4.24 3.08
N ASP A 382 -12.35 -3.07 3.52
CA ASP A 382 -12.25 -1.88 2.67
C ASP A 382 -11.02 -1.92 1.76
N GLY A 383 -10.06 -2.79 2.05
CA GLY A 383 -8.85 -2.91 1.26
C GLY A 383 -8.04 -4.16 1.53
N LEU A 384 -7.19 -4.46 0.57
CA LEU A 384 -6.41 -5.67 0.55
C LEU A 384 -4.97 -5.38 0.08
N LYS A 385 -4.00 -6.03 0.74
CA LYS A 385 -2.63 -6.17 0.26
C LYS A 385 -2.39 -7.63 -0.08
N ILE A 386 -2.15 -7.90 -1.36
CA ILE A 386 -1.89 -9.25 -1.87
C ILE A 386 -0.39 -9.46 -1.89
N TYR A 387 0.11 -10.38 -1.08
CA TYR A 387 1.53 -10.67 -0.93
C TYR A 387 1.80 -12.14 -1.25
N PRO A 388 2.04 -12.48 -2.52
CA PRO A 388 2.47 -13.84 -2.87
C PRO A 388 3.66 -14.27 -2.01
N THR A 389 3.63 -15.52 -1.57
CA THR A 389 4.63 -16.07 -0.67
C THR A 389 6.01 -16.07 -1.34
N LEU A 390 7.04 -15.65 -0.60
CA LEU A 390 8.42 -15.59 -1.06
C LEU A 390 9.30 -16.45 -0.15
N VAL A 391 10.19 -17.22 -0.76
CA VAL A 391 11.21 -17.99 -0.04
C VAL A 391 12.43 -17.10 0.17
N ILE A 392 12.76 -16.84 1.43
CA ILE A 392 13.87 -15.98 1.84
C ILE A 392 14.76 -16.77 2.78
N ARG A 393 16.08 -16.67 2.58
CA ARG A 393 17.07 -17.33 3.44
C ARG A 393 16.87 -16.95 4.91
N GLY A 394 17.04 -17.93 5.80
CA GLY A 394 16.88 -17.75 7.25
C GLY A 394 15.43 -17.87 7.75
N THR A 395 14.48 -18.21 6.88
CA THR A 395 13.09 -18.49 7.28
C THR A 395 12.84 -20.00 7.44
N GLY A 396 11.82 -20.38 8.22
CA GLY A 396 11.38 -21.77 8.29
C GLY A 396 10.90 -22.29 6.93
N LEU A 397 10.30 -21.42 6.12
CA LEU A 397 9.86 -21.74 4.76
C LEU A 397 11.04 -22.11 3.83
N TYR A 398 12.21 -21.49 4.02
CA TYR A 398 13.42 -21.84 3.28
C TYR A 398 13.84 -23.29 3.51
N GLU A 399 13.67 -23.80 4.73
CA GLU A 399 13.99 -25.20 5.04
C GLU A 399 13.03 -26.18 4.37
N LEU A 400 11.74 -25.84 4.29
CA LEU A 400 10.76 -26.62 3.53
C LEU A 400 11.08 -26.63 2.04
N TRP A 401 11.49 -25.49 1.48
CA TRP A 401 11.93 -25.38 0.10
C TRP A 401 13.21 -26.20 -0.16
N ARG A 402 14.21 -26.07 0.71
CA ARG A 402 15.51 -26.75 0.60
C ARG A 402 15.37 -28.28 0.64
N THR A 403 14.41 -28.79 1.40
CA THR A 403 14.11 -30.24 1.50
C THR A 403 13.13 -30.75 0.45
N GLY A 404 12.68 -29.89 -0.48
CA GLY A 404 11.71 -30.26 -1.52
C GLY A 404 10.28 -30.44 -1.03
N ARG A 405 9.98 -30.05 0.22
CA ARG A 405 8.64 -30.13 0.84
C ARG A 405 7.74 -28.93 0.52
N TYR A 406 8.29 -27.88 -0.07
CA TYR A 406 7.54 -26.73 -0.54
C TYR A 406 8.11 -26.24 -1.88
N LYS A 407 7.23 -25.82 -2.78
CA LYS A 407 7.59 -25.24 -4.07
C LYS A 407 6.57 -24.16 -4.41
N ASN A 408 7.07 -22.97 -4.76
CA ASN A 408 6.22 -21.88 -5.24
C ASN A 408 5.53 -22.23 -6.55
N TYR A 409 4.45 -21.50 -6.85
CA TYR A 409 3.89 -21.45 -8.20
C TYR A 409 4.92 -21.00 -9.23
N THR A 410 4.72 -21.45 -10.47
CA THR A 410 5.46 -20.89 -11.61
C THR A 410 5.05 -19.43 -11.82
N PRO A 411 5.92 -18.58 -12.39
CA PRO A 411 5.60 -17.16 -12.61
C PRO A 411 4.31 -16.94 -13.41
N ASN A 412 4.09 -17.73 -14.47
CA ASN A 412 2.88 -17.64 -15.29
C ASN A 412 1.62 -18.02 -14.51
N ALA A 413 1.70 -19.09 -13.69
CA ALA A 413 0.59 -19.54 -12.88
C ALA A 413 0.25 -18.52 -11.77
N LEU A 414 1.26 -17.86 -11.19
CA LEU A 414 1.07 -16.78 -10.24
C LEU A 414 0.44 -15.53 -10.88
N ILE A 415 0.83 -15.17 -12.11
CA ILE A 415 0.20 -14.07 -12.84
C ILE A 415 -1.28 -14.39 -13.11
N ASP A 416 -1.59 -15.63 -13.52
CA ASP A 416 -2.96 -16.08 -13.80
C ASP A 416 -3.84 -16.00 -12.54
N ILE A 417 -3.39 -16.54 -11.41
CA ILE A 417 -4.19 -16.50 -10.17
C ILE A 417 -4.40 -15.08 -9.68
N VAL A 418 -3.37 -14.23 -9.71
CA VAL A 418 -3.51 -12.82 -9.29
C VAL A 418 -4.48 -12.07 -10.22
N ALA A 419 -4.44 -12.33 -11.53
CA ALA A 419 -5.40 -11.77 -12.48
C ALA A 419 -6.85 -12.19 -12.15
N ARG A 420 -7.08 -13.46 -11.81
CA ARG A 420 -8.40 -13.95 -11.37
C ARG A 420 -8.84 -13.32 -10.05
N ILE A 421 -7.95 -13.22 -9.07
CA ILE A 421 -8.23 -12.55 -7.79
C ILE A 421 -8.63 -11.09 -8.02
N LEU A 422 -7.91 -10.37 -8.89
CA LEU A 422 -8.22 -8.97 -9.22
C LEU A 422 -9.57 -8.80 -9.94
N ALA A 423 -10.05 -9.83 -10.65
CA ALA A 423 -11.37 -9.83 -11.28
C ALA A 423 -12.52 -9.98 -10.26
N LEU A 424 -12.26 -10.61 -9.10
CA LEU A 424 -13.24 -10.79 -8.02
C LEU A 424 -13.41 -9.56 -7.13
N VAL A 425 -12.49 -8.60 -7.20
CA VAL A 425 -12.45 -7.47 -6.26
C VAL A 425 -13.69 -6.60 -6.43
N PRO A 426 -14.49 -6.41 -5.36
CA PRO A 426 -15.69 -5.62 -5.46
C PRO A 426 -15.38 -4.11 -5.53
N PRO A 427 -16.29 -3.29 -6.09
CA PRO A 427 -16.09 -1.85 -6.30
C PRO A 427 -15.81 -1.01 -5.06
N TRP A 428 -16.15 -1.52 -3.86
CA TRP A 428 -15.89 -0.85 -2.59
C TRP A 428 -14.52 -1.18 -1.98
N THR A 429 -13.77 -2.14 -2.53
CA THR A 429 -12.47 -2.57 -1.97
C THR A 429 -11.31 -1.97 -2.77
N ARG A 430 -10.27 -1.52 -2.06
CA ARG A 430 -9.03 -0.98 -2.65
C ARG A 430 -7.88 -2.01 -2.59
N ILE A 431 -7.27 -2.35 -3.72
CA ILE A 431 -6.02 -3.13 -3.72
C ILE A 431 -4.83 -2.16 -3.60
N TYR A 432 -4.22 -2.11 -2.42
CA TYR A 432 -3.09 -1.22 -2.15
C TYR A 432 -1.80 -1.70 -2.81
N ARG A 433 -1.52 -3.00 -2.71
CA ARG A 433 -0.30 -3.63 -3.22
C ARG A 433 -0.58 -5.03 -3.76
N VAL A 434 0.19 -5.38 -4.78
CA VAL A 434 0.27 -6.71 -5.38
C VAL A 434 1.76 -7.00 -5.43
N GLN A 435 2.26 -7.74 -4.43
CA GLN A 435 3.67 -7.95 -4.03
C GLN A 435 4.23 -7.01 -2.94
N ARG A 436 5.25 -7.49 -2.21
CA ARG A 436 6.02 -6.75 -1.19
C ARG A 436 7.22 -6.02 -1.81
N ASP A 437 7.71 -5.00 -1.11
CA ASP A 437 8.91 -4.22 -1.52
C ASP A 437 10.22 -4.93 -1.11
N ILE A 438 10.33 -6.24 -1.30
CA ILE A 438 11.55 -7.00 -0.97
C ILE A 438 12.51 -6.96 -2.17
N PRO A 439 13.79 -6.61 -2.00
CA PRO A 439 14.77 -6.67 -3.09
C PRO A 439 14.89 -8.09 -3.66
N MET A 440 14.73 -8.23 -4.98
CA MET A 440 14.78 -9.53 -5.68
C MET A 440 16.06 -10.34 -5.41
N PRO A 441 17.28 -9.73 -5.25
CA PRO A 441 18.47 -10.50 -4.91
C PRO A 441 18.41 -11.28 -3.59
N LEU A 442 17.46 -10.94 -2.70
CA LEU A 442 17.25 -11.64 -1.42
C LEU A 442 16.22 -12.78 -1.52
N VAL A 443 15.46 -12.83 -2.63
CA VAL A 443 14.43 -13.83 -2.85
C VAL A 443 15.06 -15.06 -3.50
N THR A 444 14.93 -16.21 -2.85
CA THR A 444 15.44 -17.50 -3.37
C THR A 444 14.47 -18.13 -4.37
N SER A 445 13.16 -18.05 -4.10
CA SER A 445 12.09 -18.60 -4.93
C SER A 445 10.79 -17.82 -4.70
N GLY A 446 9.92 -17.76 -5.71
CA GLY A 446 8.65 -17.02 -5.68
C GLY A 446 8.53 -16.06 -6.86
N VAL A 447 8.16 -14.81 -6.60
CA VAL A 447 8.00 -13.77 -7.63
C VAL A 447 9.36 -13.43 -8.26
N GLU A 448 9.45 -13.49 -9.59
CA GLU A 448 10.69 -13.18 -10.33
C GLU A 448 10.80 -11.69 -10.74
N ASN A 449 9.66 -11.02 -10.94
CA ASN A 449 9.62 -9.68 -11.51
C ASN A 449 8.97 -8.66 -10.56
N GLY A 450 9.52 -7.45 -10.52
CA GLY A 450 9.03 -6.34 -9.69
C GLY A 450 7.78 -5.62 -10.22
N ASN A 451 7.12 -6.12 -11.27
CA ASN A 451 5.95 -5.48 -11.91
C ASN A 451 4.71 -6.38 -11.97
N LEU A 452 4.49 -7.26 -10.98
CA LEU A 452 3.41 -8.26 -10.98
C LEU A 452 2.01 -7.66 -11.21
N ARG A 453 1.72 -6.46 -10.67
CA ARG A 453 0.43 -5.78 -10.90
C ARG A 453 0.17 -5.51 -12.39
N GLU A 454 1.20 -5.06 -13.12
CA GLU A 454 1.07 -4.74 -14.54
C GLU A 454 0.88 -6.01 -15.37
N LEU A 455 1.63 -7.07 -15.06
CA LEU A 455 1.49 -8.37 -15.69
C LEU A 455 0.10 -8.97 -15.45
N ALA A 456 -0.42 -8.90 -14.23
CA ALA A 456 -1.76 -9.37 -13.90
C ALA A 456 -2.84 -8.58 -14.65
N LEU A 457 -2.76 -7.23 -14.69
CA LEU A 457 -3.70 -6.40 -15.44
C LEU A 457 -3.65 -6.66 -16.95
N ALA A 458 -2.47 -6.95 -17.52
CA ALA A 458 -2.34 -7.36 -18.90
C ALA A 458 -3.01 -8.71 -19.14
N ARG A 459 -2.76 -9.69 -18.26
CA ARG A 459 -3.35 -11.03 -18.31
C ARG A 459 -4.89 -11.01 -18.21
N MET A 460 -5.46 -10.11 -17.42
CA MET A 460 -6.92 -9.95 -17.32
C MET A 460 -7.59 -9.62 -18.66
N LYS A 461 -6.87 -8.93 -19.56
CA LYS A 461 -7.40 -8.61 -20.90
C LYS A 461 -7.62 -9.86 -21.73
N ASP A 462 -6.76 -10.86 -21.58
CA ASP A 462 -6.91 -12.15 -22.26
C ASP A 462 -8.16 -12.90 -21.80
N PHE A 463 -8.62 -12.66 -20.56
CA PHE A 463 -9.85 -13.21 -20.01
C PHE A 463 -11.10 -12.41 -20.37
N GLY A 464 -10.97 -11.26 -21.01
CA GLY A 464 -12.09 -10.34 -21.24
C GLY A 464 -12.67 -9.75 -19.95
N THR A 465 -11.87 -9.67 -18.88
CA THR A 465 -12.30 -9.13 -17.57
C THR A 465 -11.62 -7.80 -17.26
N SER A 466 -12.25 -6.99 -16.41
CA SER A 466 -11.71 -5.71 -15.94
C SER A 466 -11.56 -5.70 -14.42
N CYS A 467 -10.53 -5.01 -13.93
CA CYS A 467 -10.34 -4.83 -12.49
C CYS A 467 -11.15 -3.62 -12.02
N ARG A 468 -12.16 -3.86 -11.18
CA ARG A 468 -13.05 -2.81 -10.67
C ARG A 468 -12.68 -2.32 -9.27
N ASP A 469 -11.42 -2.49 -8.86
CA ASP A 469 -10.95 -1.98 -7.58
C ASP A 469 -10.95 -0.44 -7.53
N VAL A 470 -11.11 0.12 -6.33
CA VAL A 470 -11.14 1.58 -6.09
C VAL A 470 -9.91 2.27 -6.68
N ARG A 471 -8.74 1.62 -6.66
CA ARG A 471 -7.48 2.22 -7.10
C ARG A 471 -7.37 2.31 -8.62
N THR A 472 -7.85 1.34 -9.38
CA THR A 472 -7.76 1.37 -10.86
C THR A 472 -8.76 2.36 -11.45
N ARG A 473 -9.88 2.56 -10.75
CA ARG A 473 -10.97 3.47 -11.16
C ARG A 473 -10.72 4.93 -10.78
N GLU A 474 -9.78 5.24 -9.88
CA GLU A 474 -9.60 6.62 -9.40
C GLU A 474 -9.24 7.61 -10.53
N VAL A 475 -9.93 8.76 -10.56
CA VAL A 475 -9.74 9.80 -11.60
C VAL A 475 -8.28 10.27 -11.72
N GLY A 476 -7.54 10.34 -10.59
CA GLY A 476 -6.15 10.77 -10.59
C GLY A 476 -5.20 9.82 -11.35
N ILE A 477 -5.45 8.51 -11.32
CA ILE A 477 -4.67 7.54 -12.09
C ILE A 477 -5.08 7.56 -13.56
N ASN A 478 -6.38 7.64 -13.85
CA ASN A 478 -6.89 7.68 -15.21
C ASN A 478 -6.49 8.95 -15.97
N GLU A 479 -6.49 10.12 -15.31
CA GLU A 479 -6.01 11.37 -15.92
C GLU A 479 -4.51 11.31 -16.23
N VAL A 480 -3.68 10.77 -15.32
CA VAL A 480 -2.23 10.68 -15.52
C VAL A 480 -1.84 9.62 -16.55
N LYS A 481 -2.47 8.45 -16.53
CA LYS A 481 -2.11 7.32 -17.42
C LYS A 481 -2.81 7.36 -18.77
N HIS A 482 -4.10 7.67 -18.78
CA HIS A 482 -4.96 7.53 -19.95
C HIS A 482 -5.46 8.88 -20.49
N LYS A 483 -5.21 9.98 -19.76
CA LYS A 483 -5.70 11.34 -20.12
C LYS A 483 -7.22 11.40 -20.28
N ILE A 484 -7.93 10.52 -19.58
CA ILE A 484 -9.40 10.46 -19.59
C ILE A 484 -9.94 11.36 -18.48
N ARG A 485 -11.02 12.09 -18.78
CA ARG A 485 -11.77 12.90 -17.83
C ARG A 485 -13.23 12.44 -17.82
N PRO A 486 -13.85 12.35 -16.64
CA PRO A 486 -15.25 11.98 -16.53
C PRO A 486 -16.13 13.01 -17.24
N ASP A 487 -17.17 12.56 -17.91
CA ASP A 487 -18.13 13.39 -18.62
C ASP A 487 -19.52 13.38 -17.97
N GLN A 488 -19.95 12.22 -17.44
CA GLN A 488 -21.27 12.00 -16.85
C GLN A 488 -21.14 11.44 -15.44
N VAL A 489 -21.17 12.34 -14.45
CA VAL A 489 -20.97 11.99 -13.05
C VAL A 489 -22.31 11.73 -12.36
N GLU A 490 -22.46 10.53 -11.79
CA GLU A 490 -23.65 10.09 -11.06
C GLU A 490 -23.31 9.71 -9.62
N LEU A 491 -24.28 9.88 -8.72
CA LEU A 491 -24.20 9.35 -7.35
C LEU A 491 -24.64 7.88 -7.37
N VAL A 492 -23.76 6.99 -6.96
CA VAL A 492 -24.01 5.55 -6.89
C VAL A 492 -23.91 5.08 -5.45
N ARG A 493 -24.87 4.27 -5.05
CA ARG A 493 -24.93 3.63 -3.73
C ARG A 493 -24.82 2.11 -3.88
N ARG A 494 -24.02 1.49 -3.00
CA ARG A 494 -23.88 0.04 -2.90
C ARG A 494 -23.92 -0.37 -1.44
N ASP A 495 -24.90 -1.19 -1.10
CA ASP A 495 -25.10 -1.66 0.27
C ASP A 495 -24.63 -3.12 0.38
N TYR A 496 -23.97 -3.44 1.49
CA TYR A 496 -23.53 -4.80 1.78
C TYR A 496 -23.46 -5.05 3.29
N THR A 497 -23.76 -6.28 3.69
CA THR A 497 -23.54 -6.71 5.08
C THR A 497 -22.06 -7.01 5.29
N ALA A 498 -21.50 -6.54 6.41
CA ALA A 498 -20.18 -6.95 6.86
C ALA A 498 -20.08 -6.99 8.39
N ASN A 499 -19.64 -8.12 8.93
CA ASN A 499 -19.42 -8.36 10.35
C ASN A 499 -20.63 -7.94 11.20
N GLY A 500 -21.82 -8.43 10.84
CA GLY A 500 -23.09 -8.14 11.53
C GLY A 500 -23.66 -6.73 11.30
N GLY A 501 -22.95 -5.83 10.62
CA GLY A 501 -23.42 -4.46 10.37
C GLY A 501 -23.76 -4.19 8.91
N TRP A 502 -24.55 -3.13 8.72
CA TRP A 502 -24.91 -2.59 7.41
C TRP A 502 -23.87 -1.56 6.96
N GLU A 503 -23.15 -1.88 5.89
CA GLU A 503 -22.24 -0.96 5.21
C GLU A 503 -22.91 -0.38 3.96
N THR A 504 -22.77 0.93 3.81
CA THR A 504 -23.26 1.71 2.67
C THR A 504 -22.07 2.41 2.03
N PHE A 505 -21.73 2.04 0.80
CA PHE A 505 -20.70 2.66 -0.01
C PHE A 505 -21.33 3.64 -0.99
N LEU A 506 -21.18 4.93 -0.70
CA LEU A 506 -21.59 6.02 -1.58
C LEU A 506 -20.41 6.45 -2.45
N ALA A 507 -20.64 6.71 -3.72
CA ALA A 507 -19.62 7.16 -4.64
C ALA A 507 -20.16 8.10 -5.70
N TYR A 508 -19.38 9.12 -6.04
CA TYR A 508 -19.55 9.81 -7.31
C TYR A 508 -18.65 9.15 -8.34
N GLU A 509 -19.26 8.56 -9.37
CA GLU A 509 -18.57 7.84 -10.43
C GLU A 509 -19.15 8.20 -11.81
N ASP A 510 -18.36 7.98 -12.85
CA ASP A 510 -18.79 7.93 -14.24
C ASP A 510 -19.08 6.47 -14.60
N PRO A 511 -20.35 6.04 -14.71
CA PRO A 511 -20.68 4.64 -14.92
C PRO A 511 -20.26 4.12 -16.30
N LYS A 512 -20.16 5.00 -17.30
CA LYS A 512 -19.80 4.64 -18.68
C LYS A 512 -18.31 4.41 -18.82
N GLN A 513 -17.51 5.31 -18.24
CA GLN A 513 -16.06 5.23 -18.28
C GLN A 513 -15.47 4.42 -17.11
N ASP A 514 -16.32 4.04 -16.15
CA ASP A 514 -15.97 3.36 -14.88
C ASP A 514 -14.92 4.11 -14.06
N ILE A 515 -15.07 5.45 -13.96
CA ILE A 515 -14.14 6.34 -13.25
C ILE A 515 -14.74 6.78 -11.91
N LEU A 516 -13.96 6.64 -10.84
CA LEU A 516 -14.33 7.03 -9.48
C LEU A 516 -13.73 8.40 -9.11
N ILE A 517 -14.58 9.31 -8.65
CA ILE A 517 -14.21 10.70 -8.30
C ILE A 517 -14.18 10.89 -6.79
N ALA A 518 -15.19 10.42 -6.08
CA ALA A 518 -15.27 10.52 -4.63
C ALA A 518 -15.99 9.29 -4.05
N LEU A 519 -15.69 8.96 -2.79
CA LEU A 519 -16.36 7.89 -2.06
C LEU A 519 -16.59 8.27 -0.60
N LEU A 520 -17.62 7.68 -0.01
CA LEU A 520 -17.90 7.70 1.43
C LEU A 520 -18.30 6.29 1.89
N ARG A 521 -17.83 5.89 3.08
CA ARG A 521 -18.24 4.66 3.77
C ARG A 521 -19.08 5.02 4.98
N LEU A 522 -20.34 4.62 4.97
CA LEU A 522 -21.28 4.79 6.07
C LEU A 522 -21.60 3.42 6.67
N ARG A 523 -21.63 3.32 7.99
CA ARG A 523 -22.00 2.10 8.72
C ARG A 523 -23.01 2.42 9.81
N GLN A 524 -24.03 1.58 9.96
CA GLN A 524 -24.90 1.64 11.13
C GLN A 524 -24.21 0.95 12.33
N CYS A 525 -24.11 1.62 13.47
CA CYS A 525 -23.52 1.00 14.68
C CYS A 525 -24.36 -0.20 15.12
N SER A 526 -23.69 -1.31 15.45
CA SER A 526 -24.36 -2.48 16.01
C SER A 526 -24.68 -2.26 17.49
N LYS A 527 -25.74 -2.89 18.00
CA LYS A 527 -26.06 -2.86 19.45
C LYS A 527 -25.16 -3.79 20.26
N GLU A 528 -24.60 -4.82 19.62
CA GLU A 528 -23.92 -5.93 20.31
C GLU A 528 -22.43 -5.69 20.50
N HIS A 529 -21.77 -5.00 19.56
CA HIS A 529 -20.30 -4.92 19.51
C HIS A 529 -19.75 -3.49 19.58
N THR A 530 -20.58 -2.47 19.36
CA THR A 530 -20.16 -1.07 19.55
C THR A 530 -19.95 -0.80 21.05
N PHE A 531 -18.69 -0.63 21.46
CA PHE A 531 -18.30 -0.48 22.86
C PHE A 531 -17.98 0.96 23.28
N ARG A 532 -17.85 1.89 22.32
CA ARG A 532 -17.43 3.26 22.58
C ARG A 532 -18.57 4.10 23.18
N PRO A 533 -18.37 4.78 24.32
CA PRO A 533 -19.43 5.51 25.00
C PRO A 533 -20.02 6.63 24.15
N GLU A 534 -19.22 7.21 23.25
CA GLU A 534 -19.68 8.24 22.32
C GLU A 534 -20.68 7.68 21.30
N LEU A 535 -20.78 6.36 21.11
CA LEU A 535 -21.61 5.75 20.07
C LEU A 535 -22.80 4.96 20.62
N THR A 536 -22.85 4.70 21.93
CA THR A 536 -23.85 3.84 22.57
C THR A 536 -25.00 4.59 23.22
N GLY A 537 -24.86 5.90 23.50
CA GLY A 537 -25.88 6.70 24.19
C GLY A 537 -27.19 6.87 23.42
N GLN A 538 -27.14 6.68 22.10
CA GLN A 538 -28.26 6.85 21.17
C GLN A 538 -27.99 6.07 19.88
N PRO A 539 -29.03 5.76 19.08
CA PRO A 539 -28.85 5.23 17.74
C PRO A 539 -27.92 6.11 16.91
N THR A 540 -26.77 5.56 16.53
CA THR A 540 -25.69 6.30 15.88
C THR A 540 -25.27 5.62 14.58
N SER A 541 -24.95 6.42 13.56
CA SER A 541 -24.29 5.96 12.33
C SER A 541 -22.87 6.54 12.23
N LEU A 542 -21.96 5.77 11.62
CA LEU A 542 -20.56 6.09 11.50
C LEU A 542 -20.14 6.32 10.06
N VAL A 543 -19.57 7.49 9.78
CA VAL A 543 -18.79 7.73 8.57
C VAL A 543 -17.36 7.26 8.82
N ARG A 544 -16.99 6.15 8.18
CA ARG A 544 -15.71 5.45 8.33
C ARG A 544 -14.61 5.99 7.42
N GLU A 545 -14.99 6.58 6.30
CA GLU A 545 -14.09 7.21 5.34
C GLU A 545 -14.87 8.20 4.50
N LEU A 546 -14.31 9.38 4.27
CA LEU A 546 -14.67 10.28 3.18
C LEU A 546 -13.40 10.55 2.36
N HIS A 547 -13.45 10.28 1.06
CA HIS A 547 -12.29 10.48 0.19
C HIS A 547 -12.72 11.08 -1.14
N VAL A 548 -12.22 12.29 -1.44
CA VAL A 548 -12.43 12.97 -2.73
C VAL A 548 -11.11 12.99 -3.48
N TYR A 549 -11.06 12.28 -4.61
CA TYR A 549 -9.88 12.22 -5.46
C TYR A 549 -9.73 13.53 -6.26
N GLY A 550 -8.49 13.98 -6.37
CA GLY A 550 -8.13 15.13 -7.19
C GLY A 550 -6.64 15.40 -7.11
N SER A 551 -6.11 16.07 -8.13
CA SER A 551 -4.73 16.56 -8.12
C SER A 551 -4.50 17.42 -6.87
N ALA A 552 -3.51 17.11 -6.03
CA ALA A 552 -3.15 17.91 -4.85
C ALA A 552 -3.14 19.40 -5.20
N VAL A 553 -4.09 20.15 -4.64
CA VAL A 553 -4.03 21.60 -4.63
C VAL A 553 -3.78 22.00 -3.18
N PRO A 554 -2.87 22.96 -2.93
CA PRO A 554 -2.75 23.55 -1.60
C PRO A 554 -4.13 23.98 -1.11
N VAL A 555 -4.44 23.74 0.17
CA VAL A 555 -5.77 24.00 0.78
C VAL A 555 -6.30 25.42 0.51
N HIS A 556 -5.40 26.36 0.22
CA HIS A 556 -5.70 27.77 -0.02
C HIS A 556 -5.85 28.17 -1.51
N ALA A 557 -5.57 27.29 -2.47
CA ALA A 557 -5.70 27.61 -3.89
C ALA A 557 -6.97 26.98 -4.47
N ARG A 558 -7.91 27.82 -4.91
CA ARG A 558 -9.11 27.38 -5.65
C ARG A 558 -8.76 27.29 -7.14
N ASP A 559 -8.67 26.09 -7.68
CA ASP A 559 -8.59 25.85 -9.14
C ASP A 559 -9.90 25.20 -9.61
N PRO A 560 -10.77 25.91 -10.35
CA PRO A 560 -12.06 25.39 -10.81
C PRO A 560 -11.94 24.21 -11.79
N LYS A 561 -10.73 23.91 -12.32
CA LYS A 561 -10.49 22.75 -13.19
C LYS A 561 -10.20 21.45 -12.43
N LYS A 562 -10.16 21.46 -11.09
CA LYS A 562 -9.77 20.29 -10.28
C LYS A 562 -10.92 19.79 -9.39
N PHE A 563 -11.19 18.48 -9.47
CA PHE A 563 -12.36 17.81 -8.88
C PHE A 563 -12.52 17.94 -7.36
N GLN A 564 -11.43 18.11 -6.60
CA GLN A 564 -11.49 18.21 -5.12
C GLN A 564 -12.26 19.46 -4.63
N HIS A 565 -12.53 20.44 -5.49
CA HIS A 565 -13.26 21.67 -5.16
C HIS A 565 -14.67 21.78 -5.76
N GLN A 566 -15.21 20.69 -6.32
CA GLN A 566 -16.56 20.67 -6.91
C GLN A 566 -17.69 20.34 -5.91
N GLY A 567 -17.40 20.32 -4.61
CA GLY A 567 -18.41 20.12 -3.57
C GLY A 567 -18.82 18.66 -3.30
N TYR A 568 -18.27 17.69 -4.04
CA TYR A 568 -18.60 16.26 -3.87
C TYR A 568 -18.46 15.75 -2.43
N GLY A 569 -17.50 16.25 -1.66
CA GLY A 569 -17.35 15.88 -0.25
C GLY A 569 -18.55 16.29 0.60
N THR A 570 -19.04 17.52 0.39
CA THR A 570 -20.23 18.02 1.09
C THR A 570 -21.48 17.26 0.66
N LEU A 571 -21.66 17.04 -0.64
CA LEU A 571 -22.80 16.28 -1.18
C LEU A 571 -22.86 14.84 -0.63
N LEU A 572 -21.71 14.16 -0.53
CA LEU A 572 -21.64 12.83 0.07
C LEU A 572 -21.99 12.85 1.56
N MET A 573 -21.57 13.87 2.30
CA MET A 573 -21.92 14.02 3.72
C MET A 573 -23.41 14.30 3.91
N GLU A 574 -24.01 15.15 3.07
CA GLU A 574 -25.45 15.42 3.09
C GLU A 574 -26.28 14.15 2.83
N GLU A 575 -25.89 13.35 1.83
CA GLU A 575 -26.57 12.07 1.57
C GLU A 575 -26.34 11.07 2.71
N ALA A 576 -25.14 11.03 3.29
CA ALA A 576 -24.88 10.17 4.45
C ALA A 576 -25.72 10.57 5.68
N GLU A 577 -25.89 11.86 5.93
CA GLU A 577 -26.78 12.40 6.97
C GLU A 577 -28.25 12.04 6.70
N ARG A 578 -28.69 12.11 5.44
CA ARG A 578 -30.04 11.70 5.02
C ARG A 578 -30.27 10.21 5.30
N ILE A 579 -29.38 9.33 4.81
CA ILE A 579 -29.48 7.87 5.00
C ILE A 579 -29.44 7.51 6.49
N ALA A 580 -28.51 8.11 7.24
CA ALA A 580 -28.39 7.86 8.67
C ALA A 580 -29.69 8.22 9.43
N ARG A 581 -30.33 9.33 9.07
CA ARG A 581 -31.57 9.78 9.72
C ARG A 581 -32.80 8.99 9.27
N GLU A 582 -33.01 8.86 7.97
CA GLU A 582 -34.25 8.34 7.40
C GLU A 582 -34.29 6.83 7.34
N GLU A 583 -33.16 6.18 7.04
CA GLU A 583 -33.10 4.74 6.80
C GLU A 583 -32.49 3.98 7.97
N HIS A 584 -31.40 4.48 8.56
CA HIS A 584 -30.81 3.86 9.75
C HIS A 584 -31.57 4.21 11.04
N GLY A 585 -32.42 5.24 11.02
CA GLY A 585 -33.11 5.74 12.21
C GLY A 585 -32.15 6.28 13.29
N SER A 586 -31.00 6.79 12.88
CA SER A 586 -29.99 7.34 13.80
C SER A 586 -30.33 8.77 14.18
N SER A 587 -30.13 9.10 15.46
CA SER A 587 -30.24 10.46 16.00
C SER A 587 -28.89 11.17 16.10
N LYS A 588 -27.79 10.45 15.87
CA LYS A 588 -26.45 11.01 15.75
C LYS A 588 -25.68 10.39 14.59
N ILE A 589 -24.84 11.19 13.94
CA ILE A 589 -23.82 10.71 13.01
C ILE A 589 -22.43 11.10 13.54
N SER A 590 -21.48 10.18 13.46
CA SER A 590 -20.11 10.38 13.94
C SER A 590 -19.11 10.01 12.86
N VAL A 591 -17.98 10.72 12.81
CA VAL A 591 -16.94 10.56 11.79
C VAL A 591 -15.61 10.24 12.46
N ILE A 592 -14.93 9.19 12.00
CA ILE A 592 -13.54 8.91 12.37
C ILE A 592 -12.57 9.82 11.60
N SER A 593 -12.51 11.09 12.00
CA SER A 593 -11.69 12.08 11.32
C SER A 593 -10.21 11.94 11.68
N GLY A 594 -9.33 11.99 10.67
CA GLY A 594 -7.92 12.30 10.91
C GLY A 594 -7.77 13.67 11.59
N VAL A 595 -6.78 13.78 12.48
CA VAL A 595 -6.57 14.97 13.33
C VAL A 595 -6.46 16.26 12.51
N GLY A 596 -5.67 16.23 11.43
CA GLY A 596 -5.45 17.39 10.57
C GLY A 596 -6.65 17.81 9.71
N VAL A 597 -7.74 17.05 9.71
CA VAL A 597 -8.94 17.35 8.90
C VAL A 597 -10.21 17.56 9.73
N ARG A 598 -10.12 17.59 11.06
CA ARG A 598 -11.27 17.89 11.94
C ARG A 598 -11.94 19.23 11.63
N SER A 599 -11.14 20.25 11.32
CA SER A 599 -11.62 21.57 10.90
C SER A 599 -12.47 21.57 9.61
N TYR A 600 -12.36 20.55 8.76
CA TYR A 600 -13.25 20.39 7.61
C TYR A 600 -14.67 20.04 8.06
N TYR A 601 -14.80 19.07 8.97
CA TYR A 601 -16.09 18.65 9.53
C TYR A 601 -16.69 19.72 10.44
N ALA A 602 -15.86 20.47 11.17
CA ALA A 602 -16.34 21.61 11.98
C ALA A 602 -17.10 22.65 11.13
N LYS A 603 -16.65 22.90 9.89
CA LYS A 603 -17.35 23.80 8.95
C LYS A 603 -18.69 23.25 8.47
N LEU A 604 -18.92 21.95 8.57
CA LEU A 604 -20.18 21.27 8.24
C LEU A 604 -21.12 21.14 9.47
N GLY A 605 -20.74 21.75 10.60
CA GLY A 605 -21.53 21.75 11.84
C GLY A 605 -21.25 20.56 12.78
N TYR A 606 -20.15 19.84 12.58
CA TYR A 606 -19.73 18.77 13.50
C TYR A 606 -18.92 19.35 14.67
N TRP A 607 -19.02 18.76 15.85
CA TRP A 607 -18.16 19.08 17.00
C TRP A 607 -17.28 17.87 17.37
N LEU A 608 -16.20 18.13 18.11
CA LEU A 608 -15.32 17.07 18.61
C LEU A 608 -16.00 16.37 19.80
N ASP A 609 -16.21 15.06 19.67
CA ASP A 609 -16.89 14.19 20.63
C ASP A 609 -15.99 12.97 20.91
N GLY A 610 -15.16 13.09 21.94
CA GLY A 610 -14.07 12.15 22.20
C GLY A 610 -13.09 12.08 21.01
N PRO A 611 -12.83 10.89 20.42
CA PRO A 611 -11.98 10.78 19.24
C PRO A 611 -12.69 11.10 17.92
N TYR A 612 -14.01 11.27 17.91
CA TYR A 612 -14.83 11.42 16.71
C TYR A 612 -15.23 12.89 16.46
N MET A 613 -15.61 13.19 15.21
CA MET A 613 -16.38 14.40 14.90
C MET A 613 -17.85 14.00 14.80
N SER A 614 -18.71 14.51 15.68
CA SER A 614 -20.13 14.13 15.77
C SER A 614 -21.06 15.27 15.36
N LYS A 615 -22.26 14.91 14.89
CA LYS A 615 -23.37 15.82 14.60
C LYS A 615 -24.71 15.19 14.99
N THR A 616 -25.57 15.95 15.67
CA THR A 616 -26.94 15.52 15.98
C THR A 616 -27.77 15.59 14.71
N LEU A 617 -28.58 14.56 14.47
CA LEU A 617 -29.52 14.50 13.37
C LEU A 617 -30.91 14.88 13.90
N GLU A 618 -31.33 16.12 13.65
CA GLU A 618 -32.66 16.59 14.02
C GLU A 618 -33.75 15.81 13.25
N PRO A 619 -34.83 15.38 13.92
CA PRO A 619 -36.03 14.89 13.26
C PRO A 619 -36.62 15.97 12.34
N LEU A 620 -37.13 15.58 11.17
CA LEU A 620 -37.65 16.52 10.16
C LEU A 620 -38.80 17.41 10.69
N TRP A 621 -39.55 16.99 11.70
CA TRP A 621 -40.68 17.73 12.27
C TRP A 621 -40.28 18.91 13.18
N GLU A 622 -39.02 19.00 13.62
CA GLU A 622 -38.52 20.12 14.43
C GLU A 622 -38.07 21.33 13.58
N ARG A 623 -37.94 21.18 12.25
CA ARG A 623 -37.47 22.24 11.34
C ARG A 623 -38.59 23.08 10.72
N GLU A 624 -39.86 22.74 10.95
CA GLU A 624 -41.02 23.43 10.37
C GLU A 624 -41.64 24.49 11.30
N TRP A 625 -40.97 24.89 12.39
CA TRP A 625 -41.44 25.94 13.32
C TRP A 625 -40.50 27.14 13.39
#